data_AF-X0UQM7-F1
#
_entry.id   AF-X0UQM7-F1
#
_cell.length_a   1.000
_cell.length_b   1.000
_cell.length_c   1.000
_cell.angle_alpha   90.00
_cell.angle_beta   90.00
_cell.angle_gamma   90.00
#
_symmetry.space_group_name_H-M   'P 1'
#
loop_
_entity.id
_entity.type
_entity.pdbx_description
1 polymer ?
#
loop_
_entity_poly.entity_id
_entity_poly.type
_entity_poly.pdbx_seq_one_letter_code
_entity_poly.pdbx_strand_id
1 'polypeptide(L)'
;MSGKFVHLHTHSEYSILDSSCKIAGLINRAAECGMDSLALTDHGVMSGAIKFYREAKKQGIKPIIGCEVYLAPGDRRERKLRDGQKYFHLVLLASSNEGYKNLVRLVSLGHTEGFYYKPRVDKELLQ
;
A
#
# COMPACT_ATOMS: atom_id res chain seq x y z
N MET A 1 12.68 20.37 21.16
CA MET A 1 11.40 19.70 20.89
C MET A 1 11.72 18.45 20.08
N SER A 2 11.35 17.26 20.55
CA SER A 2 11.41 16.05 19.71
C SER A 2 10.43 16.24 18.56
N GLY A 3 10.88 16.08 17.31
CA GLY A 3 10.03 16.26 16.13
C GLY A 3 8.95 15.18 16.09
N LYS A 4 7.72 15.56 15.72
CA LYS A 4 6.66 14.58 15.44
C LYS A 4 7.02 13.81 14.18
N PHE A 5 6.95 12.48 14.25
CA PHE A 5 7.25 11.58 13.14
C PHE A 5 6.09 10.60 12.92
N VAL A 6 5.83 10.28 11.65
CA VAL A 6 4.76 9.36 11.23
C VAL A 6 5.29 8.49 10.11
N HIS A 7 5.10 7.17 10.20
CA HIS A 7 5.41 6.25 9.11
C HIS A 7 4.33 6.32 8.02
N LEU A 8 4.74 6.68 6.81
CA LEU A 8 3.90 6.73 5.61
C LEU A 8 4.10 5.56 4.65
N HIS A 9 5.04 4.68 4.95
CA HIS A 9 5.37 3.47 4.20
C HIS A 9 5.57 2.34 5.19
N THR A 10 4.55 1.48 5.34
CA THR A 10 4.53 0.40 6.32
C THR A 10 3.83 -0.82 5.74
N HIS A 11 4.40 -2.00 5.95
CA HIS A 11 3.87 -3.28 5.48
C HIS A 11 3.33 -4.11 6.66
N SER A 12 2.14 -4.67 6.49
CA SER A 12 1.51 -5.58 7.47
C SER A 12 1.62 -7.05 7.05
N GLU A 13 1.01 -7.95 7.84
CA GLU A 13 0.92 -9.37 7.53
C GLU A 13 0.25 -9.69 6.18
N TYR A 14 -0.41 -8.70 5.56
CA TYR A 14 -1.04 -8.83 4.25
C TYR A 14 -0.06 -8.64 3.08
N SER A 15 1.16 -8.13 3.32
CA SER A 15 2.29 -8.26 2.41
C SER A 15 2.90 -9.66 2.53
N ILE A 16 2.15 -10.66 2.05
CA ILE A 16 2.48 -12.08 2.20
C ILE A 16 3.85 -12.37 1.58
N LEU A 17 4.65 -13.18 2.27
CA LEU A 17 6.05 -13.56 1.96
C LEU A 17 7.09 -12.47 2.21
N ASP A 18 6.71 -11.30 2.74
CA ASP A 18 7.65 -10.21 3.00
C ASP A 18 7.55 -9.63 4.42
N SER A 19 6.34 -9.39 4.93
CA SER A 19 6.14 -8.84 6.29
C SER A 19 5.43 -9.81 7.22
N SER A 20 5.88 -9.84 8.48
CA SER A 20 5.27 -10.58 9.59
C SER A 20 4.57 -9.66 10.60
N CYS A 21 4.52 -8.36 10.34
CA CYS A 21 3.99 -7.37 11.29
C CYS A 21 2.46 -7.41 11.33
N LYS A 22 1.90 -7.90 12.44
CA LYS A 22 0.44 -7.90 12.65
C LYS A 22 -0.10 -6.48 12.74
N ILE A 23 -1.23 -6.18 12.08
CA ILE A 23 -1.91 -4.87 12.10
C ILE A 23 -2.08 -4.32 13.53
N ALA A 24 -2.58 -5.15 14.45
CA ALA A 24 -2.75 -4.74 15.85
C ALA A 24 -1.41 -4.37 16.50
N GLY A 25 -0.34 -5.14 16.21
CA GLY A 25 1.00 -4.84 16.71
C GLY A 25 1.58 -3.55 16.14
N LEU A 26 1.38 -3.29 14.84
CA LEU A 26 1.79 -2.03 14.20
C LEU A 26 1.13 -0.81 14.85
N ILE A 27 -0.18 -0.89 15.09
CA ILE A 27 -0.95 0.21 15.67
C ILE A 27 -0.59 0.42 17.14
N ASN A 28 -0.48 -0.66 17.92
CA ASN A 28 -0.01 -0.59 19.30
C ASN A 28 1.36 0.08 19.38
N ARG A 29 2.29 -0.31 18.49
CA ARG A 29 3.63 0.26 18.48
C ARG A 29 3.64 1.75 18.10
N ALA A 30 2.80 2.15 17.15
CA ALA A 30 2.63 3.56 16.80
C ALA A 30 2.12 4.38 17.99
N ALA A 31 1.14 3.86 18.74
CA ALA A 31 0.62 4.49 19.95
C ALA A 31 1.68 4.60 21.06
N GLU A 32 2.44 3.53 21.33
CA GLU A 32 3.56 3.54 22.29
C GLU A 32 4.64 4.57 21.93
N CYS A 33 4.90 4.77 20.65
CA CYS A 33 5.84 5.76 20.13
C CYS A 33 5.28 7.20 20.14
N GLY A 34 4.03 7.40 20.59
CA GLY A 34 3.39 8.71 20.60
C GLY A 34 3.02 9.25 19.22
N MET A 35 2.88 8.38 18.21
CA MET A 35 2.42 8.78 16.88
C MET A 35 0.90 8.94 16.89
N ASP A 36 0.38 9.95 16.19
CA ASP A 36 -1.07 10.18 16.06
C ASP A 36 -1.67 9.55 14.79
N SER A 37 -0.82 9.08 13.88
CA SER A 37 -1.19 8.61 12.55
C SER A 37 -0.28 7.45 12.12
N LEU A 38 -0.77 6.60 11.23
CA LEU A 38 0.02 5.53 10.61
C LEU A 38 -0.52 5.22 9.21
N ALA A 39 0.35 4.99 8.24
CA ALA A 39 -0.04 4.50 6.92
C ALA A 39 0.15 3.00 6.78
N LEU A 40 -0.77 2.36 6.05
CA LEU A 40 -0.63 1.00 5.56
C LEU A 40 -0.44 1.02 4.05
N THR A 41 0.64 0.44 3.56
CA THR A 41 1.06 0.43 2.15
C THR A 41 1.54 -0.97 1.74
N ASP A 42 0.66 -1.96 1.85
CA ASP A 42 1.00 -3.34 1.51
C ASP A 42 1.34 -3.52 0.01
N HIS A 43 2.10 -4.57 -0.28
CA HIS A 43 2.62 -4.87 -1.62
C HIS A 43 1.55 -5.29 -2.61
N GLY A 44 1.08 -4.36 -3.45
CA GLY A 44 0.16 -4.64 -4.56
C GLY A 44 -1.17 -5.24 -4.13
N VAL A 45 -1.56 -5.06 -2.87
CA VAL A 45 -2.81 -5.59 -2.29
C VAL A 45 -3.38 -4.61 -1.26
N MET A 46 -4.70 -4.64 -1.07
CA MET A 46 -5.41 -3.84 -0.07
C MET A 46 -6.27 -4.69 0.88
N SER A 47 -6.02 -6.00 0.94
CA SER A 47 -6.78 -6.95 1.75
C SER A 47 -6.77 -6.62 3.26
N GLY A 48 -5.69 -6.01 3.75
CA GLY A 48 -5.56 -5.54 5.13
C GLY A 48 -6.25 -4.20 5.44
N ALA A 49 -6.68 -3.44 4.42
CA ALA A 49 -7.05 -2.03 4.59
C ALA A 49 -8.23 -1.81 5.57
N ILE A 50 -9.30 -2.62 5.48
CA ILE A 50 -10.46 -2.48 6.36
C ILE A 50 -10.16 -2.90 7.80
N LYS A 51 -9.37 -3.96 7.99
CA LYS A 51 -8.93 -4.41 9.31
C LYS A 51 -8.07 -3.34 9.97
N PHE A 52 -7.11 -2.78 9.23
CA PHE A 52 -6.27 -1.68 9.66
C PHE A 52 -7.07 -0.43 10.03
N TYR A 53 -7.99 -0.01 9.16
CA TYR A 53 -8.83 1.16 9.40
C TYR A 53 -9.62 1.04 10.72
N ARG A 54 -10.27 -0.12 10.95
CA ARG A 54 -11.07 -0.37 12.15
C ARG A 54 -10.20 -0.40 13.42
N GLU A 55 -9.06 -1.09 13.37
CA GLU A 55 -8.17 -1.20 14.52
C GLU A 55 -7.53 0.14 14.86
N ALA A 56 -7.08 0.91 13.87
CA ALA A 56 -6.45 2.22 14.09
C ALA A 56 -7.46 3.20 14.72
N LYS A 57 -8.69 3.23 14.19
CA LYS A 57 -9.78 4.04 14.75
C LYS A 57 -10.10 3.67 16.19
N LYS A 58 -10.11 2.38 16.54
CA LYS A 58 -10.36 1.91 17.91
C LYS A 58 -9.32 2.44 18.90
N GLN A 59 -8.07 2.61 18.46
CA GLN A 59 -6.97 3.08 19.30
C GLN A 59 -6.70 4.59 19.18
N GLY A 60 -7.54 5.33 18.46
CA GLY A 60 -7.36 6.78 18.27
C GLY A 60 -6.22 7.17 17.32
N ILE A 61 -5.64 6.21 16.60
CA ILE A 61 -4.64 6.47 15.55
C ILE A 61 -5.36 6.82 14.26
N LYS A 62 -4.95 7.91 13.59
CA LYS A 62 -5.47 8.28 12.27
C LYS A 62 -4.94 7.30 11.21
N PRO A 63 -5.82 6.48 10.59
CA PRO A 63 -5.38 5.59 9.52
C PRO A 63 -5.14 6.39 8.23
N ILE A 64 -4.03 6.11 7.56
CA ILE A 64 -3.74 6.55 6.19
C ILE A 64 -3.72 5.31 5.31
N ILE A 65 -4.65 5.23 4.35
CA ILE A 65 -4.77 4.07 3.47
C ILE A 65 -3.93 4.31 2.23
N GLY A 66 -3.04 3.37 1.93
CA GLY A 66 -2.22 3.38 0.74
C GLY A 66 -2.03 1.97 0.17
N CYS A 67 -1.16 1.89 -0.82
CA CYS A 67 -0.70 0.66 -1.43
C CYS A 67 0.66 0.92 -2.04
N GLU A 68 1.61 0.01 -1.85
CA GLU A 68 2.83 0.03 -2.64
C GLU A 68 2.60 -0.82 -3.89
N VAL A 69 2.29 -0.16 -4.99
CA VAL A 69 1.98 -0.82 -6.25
C VAL A 69 3.24 -1.21 -7.00
N TYR A 70 3.15 -2.25 -7.81
CA TYR A 70 4.19 -2.61 -8.75
C TYR A 70 3.96 -1.85 -10.06
N LEU A 71 4.87 -0.96 -10.44
CA LEU A 71 4.78 -0.18 -11.68
C LEU A 71 5.53 -0.90 -12.81
N ALA A 72 4.83 -1.25 -13.89
CA ALA A 72 5.44 -1.80 -15.09
C ALA A 72 6.36 -0.74 -15.76
N PRO A 73 7.50 -1.14 -16.33
CA PRO A 73 8.39 -0.24 -17.06
C PRO A 73 7.80 0.25 -18.40
N GLY A 74 6.65 -0.28 -18.81
CA GLY A 74 5.92 0.03 -20.03
C GLY A 74 4.45 -0.33 -19.85
N ASP A 75 3.85 -0.96 -20.87
CA ASP A 75 2.47 -1.43 -20.78
C ASP A 75 2.34 -2.60 -19.78
N ARG A 76 1.38 -2.52 -18.85
CA ARG A 76 1.14 -3.55 -17.82
C ARG A 76 0.82 -4.94 -18.39
N ARG A 77 0.29 -4.99 -19.62
CA ARG A 77 -0.14 -6.22 -20.33
C ARG A 77 1.06 -6.98 -20.92
N GLU A 78 2.21 -6.32 -21.08
CA GLU A 78 3.40 -6.95 -21.64
C GLU A 78 4.15 -7.82 -20.62
N ARG A 79 4.54 -9.03 -21.05
CA ARG A 79 5.30 -10.00 -20.23
C ARG A 79 6.76 -10.07 -20.65
N LYS A 80 7.40 -8.91 -20.74
CA LYS A 80 8.81 -8.78 -21.16
C LYS A 80 9.60 -7.99 -20.13
N LEU A 81 10.88 -8.30 -20.04
CA LEU A 81 11.85 -7.47 -19.33
C LEU A 81 12.09 -6.20 -20.16
N ARG A 82 12.19 -5.07 -19.49
CA ARG A 82 12.66 -3.82 -20.10
C ARG A 82 13.82 -3.32 -19.27
N ASP A 83 14.99 -3.17 -19.90
CA ASP A 83 16.24 -2.80 -19.23
C ASP A 83 16.56 -3.70 -18.02
N GLY A 84 16.27 -5.01 -18.16
CA GLY A 84 16.46 -6.00 -17.09
C GLY A 84 15.43 -5.94 -15.96
N GLN A 85 14.49 -5.00 -15.98
CA GLN A 85 13.48 -4.82 -14.94
C GLN A 85 12.11 -5.39 -15.34
N LYS A 86 11.41 -6.01 -14.38
CA LYS A 86 10.02 -6.47 -14.53
C LYS A 86 9.00 -5.44 -14.04
N TYR A 87 9.38 -4.68 -13.02
CA TYR A 87 8.58 -3.67 -12.35
C TYR A 87 9.45 -2.79 -11.43
N PHE A 88 8.87 -1.70 -10.96
CA PHE A 88 9.38 -0.84 -9.88
C PHE A 88 8.36 -0.80 -8.74
N HIS A 89 8.78 -0.41 -7.53
CA HIS A 89 7.86 -0.12 -6.44
C HIS A 89 7.44 1.34 -6.48
N LEU A 90 6.16 1.61 -6.25
CA LEU A 90 5.62 2.96 -6.13
C LEU A 90 4.62 3.03 -4.98
N VAL A 91 4.90 3.86 -3.99
CA VAL A 91 4.00 4.09 -2.86
C VAL A 91 2.93 5.10 -3.25
N LEU A 92 1.67 4.73 -3.07
CA LEU A 92 0.52 5.60 -3.29
C LEU A 92 -0.29 5.72 -2.00
N LEU A 93 -0.73 6.94 -1.67
CA LEU A 93 -1.57 7.24 -0.51
C LEU A 93 -2.88 7.88 -0.95
N ALA A 94 -4.00 7.42 -0.41
CA ALA A 94 -5.30 8.05 -0.63
C ALA A 94 -5.48 9.25 0.30
N SER A 95 -5.54 10.45 -0.27
CA SER A 95 -5.84 11.69 0.46
C SER A 95 -7.33 11.96 0.64
N SER A 96 -8.19 11.21 -0.06
CA SER A 96 -9.65 11.36 -0.03
C SER A 96 -10.36 10.02 -0.29
N ASN A 97 -11.69 9.99 -0.11
CA ASN A 97 -12.49 8.82 -0.45
C ASN A 97 -12.46 8.50 -1.95
N GLU A 98 -12.37 9.51 -2.82
CA GLU A 98 -12.16 9.28 -4.27
C GLU A 98 -10.78 8.69 -4.52
N GLY A 99 -9.73 9.17 -3.82
CA GLY A 99 -8.41 8.55 -3.84
C GLY A 99 -8.43 7.08 -3.42
N TYR A 100 -9.20 6.74 -2.38
CA TYR A 100 -9.38 5.35 -1.94
C TYR A 100 -10.05 4.49 -3.02
N LYS A 101 -11.14 4.97 -3.64
CA LYS A 101 -11.81 4.27 -4.74
C LYS A 101 -10.86 4.05 -5.92
N ASN A 102 -10.04 5.06 -6.26
CA ASN A 102 -9.04 4.96 -7.31
C ASN A 102 -7.97 3.91 -6.97
N LEU A 103 -7.48 3.85 -5.73
CA LEU A 103 -6.56 2.80 -5.29
C LEU A 103 -7.17 1.40 -5.44
N VAL A 104 -8.43 1.22 -5.00
CA VAL A 104 -9.15 -0.06 -5.15
C VAL A 104 -9.24 -0.48 -6.62
N ARG A 105 -9.57 0.47 -7.51
CA ARG A 105 -9.62 0.23 -8.96
C ARG A 105 -8.24 -0.13 -9.52
N LEU A 106 -7.20 0.64 -9.18
CA LEU A 106 -5.82 0.42 -9.62
C LEU A 106 -5.32 -0.97 -9.24
N VAL A 107 -5.47 -1.34 -7.97
CA VAL A 107 -5.01 -2.65 -7.47
C VAL A 107 -5.80 -3.77 -8.13
N SER A 108 -7.12 -3.62 -8.29
CA SER A 108 -7.95 -4.58 -9.02
C SER A 108 -7.44 -4.81 -10.45
N LEU A 109 -7.23 -3.74 -11.21
CA LEU A 109 -6.73 -3.81 -12.59
C LEU A 109 -5.31 -4.39 -12.66
N GLY A 110 -4.45 -4.11 -11.68
CA GLY A 110 -3.13 -4.71 -11.59
C GLY A 110 -3.18 -6.24 -11.45
N HIS A 111 -4.17 -6.77 -10.73
CA HIS A 111 -4.40 -8.22 -10.61
C HIS A 111 -5.06 -8.83 -11.85
N THR A 112 -6.04 -8.15 -12.46
CA THR A 112 -6.82 -8.73 -13.56
C THR A 112 -6.17 -8.56 -14.93
N GLU A 113 -5.41 -7.49 -15.16
CA GLU A 113 -4.84 -7.14 -16.47
C GLU A 113 -3.31 -7.15 -16.49
N GLY A 114 -2.68 -6.76 -15.37
CA GLY A 114 -1.24 -6.50 -15.31
C GLY A 114 -0.39 -7.60 -14.68
N PHE A 115 -0.97 -8.76 -14.38
CA PHE A 115 -0.29 -9.80 -13.61
C PHE A 115 0.84 -10.47 -14.39
N TYR A 116 2.07 -10.26 -13.91
CA TYR A 116 3.28 -10.95 -14.37
C TYR A 116 4.23 -11.11 -13.19
N TYR A 117 4.13 -12.26 -12.51
CA TYR A 117 4.70 -12.57 -11.18
C TYR A 117 4.18 -11.71 -10.02
N LYS A 118 3.94 -10.42 -10.27
CA LYS A 118 3.32 -9.46 -9.36
C LYS A 118 2.17 -8.74 -10.09
N PRO A 119 1.15 -8.23 -9.38
CA PRO A 119 0.07 -7.45 -9.97
C PRO A 119 0.56 -6.04 -10.31
N ARG A 120 0.86 -5.77 -11.60
CA ARG A 120 1.47 -4.50 -12.02
C ARG A 120 0.46 -3.51 -12.56
N VAL A 121 0.63 -2.24 -12.25
CA VAL A 121 -0.04 -1.12 -12.90
C VAL A 121 0.92 -0.43 -13.87
N ASP A 122 0.45 0.50 -14.68
CA ASP A 122 1.28 1.34 -15.55
C ASP A 122 0.91 2.81 -15.40
N LYS A 123 1.64 3.69 -16.11
CA LYS A 123 1.39 5.13 -16.08
C LYS A 123 0.07 5.53 -16.75
N GLU A 124 -0.48 4.70 -17.64
CA GLU A 124 -1.78 4.94 -18.27
C GLU A 124 -2.88 4.86 -17.20
N LEU A 125 -2.85 3.84 -16.34
CA LEU A 125 -3.83 3.68 -15.27
C LEU A 125 -3.74 4.77 -14.18
N LEU A 126 -2.59 5.42 -14.01
CA LEU A 126 -2.35 6.45 -12.99
C LEU A 126 -2.88 7.85 -13.36
N GLN A 127 -3.27 8.06 -14.62
CA GLN A 127 -3.83 9.33 -15.12
C GLN A 127 -5.34 9.40 -14.89
#